data_AF-A0A7J6L1W7-F1
#
_entry.id   AF-A0A7J6L1W7-F1
#
_cell.length_a   1.000
_cell.length_b   1.000
_cell.length_c   1.000
_cell.angle_alpha   90.00
_cell.angle_beta   90.00
_cell.angle_gamma   90.00
#
_symmetry.space_group_name_H-M   'P 1'
#
loop_
_entity.id
_entity.type
_entity.pdbx_description
1 polymer ?
#
loop_
_entity_poly.entity_id
_entity_poly.type
_entity_poly.pdbx_seq_one_letter_code
_entity_poly.pdbx_strand_id
1 'polypeptide(L)'
;MTSDFLSEIYGFVRYSENDILVPGERTGSVLGVAADGYYNNDRCLVDFAECSEAVRTLSDGRLGCVFLTDRSPIHCKYPDDGLNAKAMNVKPGGKQPLMRSGWFERDGERVTQDMVFPMDHACYPGLPKGLRQVVAERFGDDAVVGKKQDELVQVLSACEDFASQQTLLQEQAESRGGRVIYGVKFHPELAPIEAAYRSVA
;
A
#
# COMPACT_ATOMS: atom_id res chain seq x y z
N MET A 1 -14.84 3.81 -11.38
CA MET A 1 -13.66 3.01 -11.77
C MET A 1 -14.11 1.57 -11.69
N THR A 2 -13.85 0.79 -12.73
CA THR A 2 -14.14 -0.64 -12.78
C THR A 2 -12.83 -1.33 -13.10
N SER A 3 -12.51 -2.32 -12.30
CA SER A 3 -11.36 -3.19 -12.44
C SER A 3 -11.62 -4.26 -13.48
N ASP A 4 -10.66 -4.50 -14.39
CA ASP A 4 -10.75 -5.48 -15.47
C ASP A 4 -9.40 -6.14 -15.68
N PHE A 5 -9.22 -7.35 -15.16
CA PHE A 5 -7.93 -8.03 -15.26
C PHE A 5 -7.84 -8.88 -16.52
N LEU A 6 -6.96 -8.46 -17.42
CA LEU A 6 -6.61 -9.19 -18.64
C LEU A 6 -5.31 -9.97 -18.43
N SER A 7 -5.36 -11.28 -18.64
CA SER A 7 -4.20 -12.17 -18.81
C SER A 7 -3.90 -12.36 -20.29
N GLU A 8 -2.63 -12.37 -20.66
CA GLU A 8 -2.17 -12.65 -22.03
C GLU A 8 -2.51 -14.09 -22.49
N ILE A 9 -2.53 -15.05 -21.55
CA ILE A 9 -2.74 -16.47 -21.85
C ILE A 9 -4.24 -16.82 -21.80
N TYR A 10 -4.95 -16.27 -20.81
CA TYR A 10 -6.32 -16.68 -20.50
C TYR A 10 -7.38 -15.66 -20.96
N GLY A 11 -6.97 -14.49 -21.45
CA GLY A 11 -7.89 -13.37 -21.64
C GLY A 11 -8.34 -12.82 -20.30
N PHE A 12 -9.58 -12.34 -20.19
CA PHE A 12 -10.10 -11.84 -18.91
C PHE A 12 -10.08 -12.93 -17.83
N VAL A 13 -9.50 -12.61 -16.68
CA VAL A 13 -9.41 -13.49 -15.51
C VAL A 13 -10.76 -13.50 -14.77
N ARG A 14 -11.23 -14.66 -14.27
CA ARG A 14 -12.55 -14.83 -13.60
C ARG A 14 -12.56 -15.84 -12.45
N TYR A 15 -13.44 -15.62 -11.47
CA TYR A 15 -13.86 -16.60 -10.46
C TYR A 15 -15.40 -16.66 -10.44
N SER A 16 -15.98 -17.86 -10.51
CA SER A 16 -17.43 -18.13 -10.37
C SER A 16 -17.58 -19.28 -9.37
N GLU A 17 -18.63 -19.24 -8.53
CA GLU A 17 -18.93 -20.32 -7.57
C GLU A 17 -19.28 -21.66 -8.24
N ASN A 18 -19.44 -21.73 -9.57
CA ASN A 18 -20.03 -22.89 -10.24
C ASN A 18 -19.33 -23.47 -11.50
N ASP A 19 -18.27 -22.91 -12.08
CA ASP A 19 -17.94 -23.29 -13.48
C ASP A 19 -16.69 -24.14 -13.76
N ILE A 20 -16.97 -25.20 -14.53
CA ILE A 20 -16.06 -26.01 -15.35
C ILE A 20 -15.95 -25.32 -16.73
N LEU A 21 -14.73 -24.90 -17.09
CA LEU A 21 -14.21 -24.61 -18.44
C LEU A 21 -14.74 -23.39 -19.26
N VAL A 22 -13.79 -22.45 -19.49
CA VAL A 22 -13.55 -21.57 -20.66
C VAL A 22 -14.30 -20.19 -20.77
N PRO A 23 -13.87 -19.26 -21.67
CA PRO A 23 -13.29 -17.95 -21.38
C PRO A 23 -14.25 -16.73 -21.54
N GLY A 24 -13.87 -15.57 -20.99
CA GLY A 24 -14.25 -14.24 -21.56
C GLY A 24 -15.46 -13.47 -21.01
N GLU A 25 -15.42 -13.01 -19.76
CA GLU A 25 -16.30 -12.03 -19.10
C GLU A 25 -15.53 -11.58 -17.84
N ARG A 26 -16.10 -10.64 -17.11
CA ARG A 26 -15.44 -9.75 -16.15
C ARG A 26 -15.13 -10.39 -14.79
N THR A 27 -13.92 -10.24 -14.26
CA THR A 27 -13.72 -10.06 -12.80
C THR A 27 -14.15 -8.66 -12.45
N GLY A 28 -15.03 -8.51 -11.46
CA GLY A 28 -15.46 -7.20 -10.98
C GLY A 28 -16.92 -6.90 -11.32
N SER A 29 -17.67 -6.50 -10.29
CA SER A 29 -19.02 -5.99 -10.45
C SER A 29 -19.00 -4.69 -11.27
N VAL A 30 -19.84 -4.60 -12.31
CA VAL A 30 -20.21 -3.31 -12.91
C VAL A 30 -20.92 -2.52 -11.82
N LEU A 31 -20.21 -1.63 -11.13
CA LEU A 31 -20.81 -0.86 -10.05
C LEU A 31 -21.82 0.13 -10.62
N GLY A 32 -23.09 -0.06 -10.28
CA GLY A 32 -24.04 1.05 -10.29
C GLY A 32 -23.82 1.83 -9.00
N VAL A 33 -23.36 3.08 -9.04
CA VAL A 33 -23.07 3.87 -7.81
C VAL A 33 -24.27 3.88 -6.84
N ALA A 34 -25.48 3.88 -7.38
CA ALA A 34 -26.72 3.83 -6.60
C ALA A 34 -26.98 2.47 -5.91
N ALA A 35 -26.48 1.37 -6.46
CA ALA A 35 -26.66 0.02 -5.95
C ALA A 35 -25.46 -0.44 -5.09
N ASP A 36 -24.25 -0.19 -5.57
CA ASP A 36 -23.02 -0.82 -5.08
C ASP A 36 -22.03 0.20 -4.47
N GLY A 37 -22.35 1.49 -4.52
CA GLY A 37 -21.49 2.56 -4.01
C GLY A 37 -20.31 2.90 -4.91
N TYR A 38 -19.37 3.68 -4.37
CA TYR A 38 -18.15 4.08 -5.08
C TYR A 38 -17.08 2.98 -5.00
N TYR A 39 -16.35 2.80 -6.11
CA TYR A 39 -15.12 2.01 -6.11
C TYR A 39 -14.08 2.65 -5.20
N ASN A 40 -13.65 1.92 -4.16
CA ASN A 40 -12.71 2.40 -3.14
C ASN A 40 -11.56 1.40 -2.96
N ASN A 41 -10.65 1.70 -2.03
CA ASN A 41 -9.52 0.83 -1.71
C ASN A 41 -9.97 -0.58 -1.29
N ASP A 42 -11.01 -0.69 -0.45
CA ASP A 42 -11.44 -1.99 0.07
C ASP A 42 -11.96 -2.89 -1.07
N ARG A 43 -12.74 -2.32 -1.99
CA ARG A 43 -13.20 -3.02 -3.19
C ARG A 43 -12.04 -3.38 -4.12
N CYS A 44 -11.08 -2.47 -4.30
CA CYS A 44 -9.87 -2.72 -5.06
C CYS A 44 -9.10 -3.95 -4.56
N LEU A 45 -8.90 -4.06 -3.25
CA LEU A 45 -8.19 -5.21 -2.68
C LEU A 45 -8.93 -6.53 -2.91
N VAL A 46 -10.27 -6.52 -2.84
CA VAL A 46 -11.10 -7.71 -3.11
C VAL A 46 -10.89 -8.17 -4.56
N ASP A 47 -11.05 -7.29 -5.54
CA ASP A 47 -10.97 -7.70 -6.94
C ASP A 47 -9.55 -8.18 -7.32
N PHE A 48 -8.49 -7.53 -6.80
CA PHE A 48 -7.11 -7.97 -7.02
C PHE A 48 -6.81 -9.31 -6.36
N ALA A 49 -7.39 -9.58 -5.18
CA ALA A 49 -7.27 -10.86 -4.51
C ALA A 49 -7.99 -11.97 -5.31
N GLU A 50 -9.22 -11.72 -5.77
CA GLU A 50 -9.97 -12.65 -6.62
C GLU A 50 -9.24 -12.95 -7.93
N CYS A 51 -8.66 -11.93 -8.57
CA CYS A 51 -7.82 -12.12 -9.76
C CYS A 51 -6.59 -13.01 -9.45
N SER A 52 -5.93 -12.78 -8.31
CA SER A 52 -4.78 -13.58 -7.90
C SER A 52 -5.15 -15.05 -7.71
N GLU A 53 -6.26 -15.32 -7.04
CA GLU A 53 -6.76 -16.69 -6.84
C GLU A 53 -7.19 -17.37 -8.13
N ALA A 54 -7.82 -16.63 -9.05
CA ALA A 54 -8.20 -17.14 -10.35
C ALA A 54 -6.96 -17.50 -11.20
N VAL A 55 -5.94 -16.65 -11.26
CA VAL A 55 -4.67 -16.96 -11.97
C VAL A 55 -3.98 -18.16 -11.34
N ARG A 56 -3.92 -18.22 -10.00
CA ARG A 56 -3.33 -19.34 -9.28
C ARG A 56 -4.06 -20.64 -9.59
N THR A 57 -5.39 -20.62 -9.63
CA THR A 57 -6.22 -21.80 -9.92
C THR A 57 -6.06 -22.25 -11.38
N LEU A 58 -6.18 -21.33 -12.34
CA LEU A 58 -6.06 -21.62 -13.78
C LEU A 58 -4.66 -22.09 -14.21
N SER A 59 -3.65 -21.80 -13.40
CA SER A 59 -2.26 -22.18 -13.67
C SER A 59 -1.77 -23.36 -12.83
N ASP A 60 -2.63 -24.01 -12.03
CA ASP A 60 -2.25 -25.04 -11.06
C ASP A 60 -1.12 -24.57 -10.12
N GLY A 61 -1.19 -23.30 -9.70
CA GLY A 61 -0.22 -22.66 -8.81
C GLY A 61 1.12 -22.29 -9.45
N ARG A 62 1.27 -22.46 -10.77
CA ARG A 62 2.54 -22.19 -11.46
C ARG A 62 2.80 -20.70 -11.71
N LEU A 63 1.77 -19.87 -11.67
CA LEU A 63 1.87 -18.44 -12.00
C LEU A 63 1.37 -17.56 -10.85
N GLY A 64 2.04 -16.43 -10.65
CA GLY A 64 1.57 -15.29 -9.85
C GLY A 64 1.19 -14.10 -10.72
N CYS A 65 0.50 -13.13 -10.13
CA CYS A 65 0.05 -11.92 -10.85
C CYS A 65 1.08 -10.79 -10.82
N VAL A 66 1.23 -10.09 -11.95
CA VAL A 66 1.87 -8.76 -11.98
C VAL A 66 0.82 -7.73 -12.32
N PHE A 67 0.41 -6.94 -11.36
CA PHE A 67 -0.56 -5.89 -11.60
C PHE A 67 0.13 -4.63 -12.09
N LEU A 68 -0.24 -4.13 -13.28
CA LEU A 68 0.18 -2.81 -13.74
C LEU A 68 -0.91 -1.79 -13.39
N THR A 69 -0.62 -0.89 -12.46
CA THR A 69 -1.59 0.10 -11.99
C THR A 69 -1.05 1.52 -12.13
N ASP A 70 -1.95 2.50 -12.14
CA ASP A 70 -1.59 3.89 -12.06
C ASP A 70 -1.27 4.30 -10.60
N ARG A 71 -0.78 5.54 -10.41
CA ARG A 71 -0.55 6.11 -9.07
C ARG A 71 -1.78 6.81 -8.48
N SER A 72 -2.99 6.30 -8.77
CA SER A 72 -4.21 6.88 -8.19
C SER A 72 -4.25 6.69 -6.67
N PRO A 73 -5.03 7.52 -5.94
CA PRO A 73 -5.19 7.37 -4.49
C PRO A 73 -5.74 6.00 -4.05
N ILE A 74 -6.42 5.26 -4.94
CA ILE A 74 -6.93 3.91 -4.66
C ILE A 74 -5.80 2.86 -4.73
N HIS A 75 -4.82 3.03 -5.61
CA HIS A 75 -3.70 2.09 -5.70
C HIS A 75 -2.53 2.45 -4.78
N CYS A 76 -2.45 3.71 -4.34
CA CYS A 76 -1.36 4.24 -3.52
C CYS A 76 -1.72 4.47 -2.04
N LYS A 77 -2.83 3.90 -1.55
CA LYS A 77 -3.12 3.95 -0.10
C LYS A 77 -2.09 3.13 0.66
N TYR A 78 -1.51 3.70 1.72
CA TYR A 78 -0.72 2.96 2.69
C TYR A 78 -1.62 2.17 3.66
N PRO A 79 -1.12 1.07 4.24
CA PRO A 79 -1.77 0.42 5.38
C PRO A 79 -2.08 1.42 6.49
N ASP A 80 -3.09 1.15 7.30
CA ASP A 80 -3.52 2.07 8.38
C ASP A 80 -2.41 2.25 9.44
N ASP A 81 -1.51 1.27 9.56
CA ASP A 81 -0.30 1.29 10.40
C ASP A 81 0.98 1.58 9.59
N GLY A 82 0.89 1.92 8.29
CA GLY A 82 2.06 2.20 7.46
C GLY A 82 2.77 3.50 7.83
N LEU A 83 4.09 3.54 7.62
CA LEU A 83 4.92 4.72 7.87
C LEU A 83 4.55 5.86 6.91
N ASN A 84 4.02 6.96 7.44
CA ASN A 84 3.59 8.11 6.64
C ASN A 84 3.80 9.44 7.36
N ALA A 85 4.96 10.08 7.16
CA ALA A 85 5.28 11.34 7.81
C ALA A 85 4.22 12.44 7.64
N LYS A 86 3.51 12.48 6.50
CA LYS A 86 2.44 13.47 6.25
C LYS A 86 1.22 13.29 7.15
N ALA A 87 1.01 12.09 7.70
CA ALA A 87 -0.09 11.76 8.59
C ALA A 87 0.27 11.95 10.08
N MET A 88 1.51 12.32 10.40
CA MET A 88 1.98 12.50 11.77
C MET A 88 1.71 13.91 12.30
N ASN A 89 1.43 14.02 13.59
CA ASN A 89 1.41 15.30 14.29
C ASN A 89 2.84 15.76 14.62
N VAL A 90 3.04 17.07 14.79
CA VAL A 90 4.34 17.60 15.23
C VAL A 90 4.71 17.12 16.63
N LYS A 91 3.72 17.03 17.53
CA LYS A 91 3.85 16.58 18.93
C LYS A 91 3.24 15.18 19.11
N PRO A 92 3.63 14.45 20.17
CA PRO A 92 3.00 13.18 20.55
C PRO A 92 1.47 13.24 20.68
N GLY A 93 0.82 12.11 20.41
CA GLY A 93 -0.62 11.92 20.64
C GLY A 93 -1.53 12.67 19.66
N GLY A 94 -2.75 12.97 20.10
CA GLY A 94 -3.78 13.56 19.23
C GLY A 94 -4.30 12.59 18.16
N LYS A 95 -5.05 13.11 17.19
CA LYS A 95 -5.57 12.31 16.07
C LYS A 95 -4.48 12.13 15.02
N GLN A 96 -3.75 11.03 15.09
CA GLN A 96 -2.78 10.55 14.10
C GLN A 96 -2.75 9.01 14.15
N PRO A 97 -2.27 8.31 13.10
CA PRO A 97 -2.29 6.85 13.07
C PRO A 97 -1.27 6.24 14.04
N LEU A 98 -1.54 5.01 14.48
CA LEU A 98 -0.59 4.16 15.20
C LEU A 98 0.24 3.42 14.16
N MET A 99 1.39 3.97 13.81
CA MET A 99 2.27 3.36 12.81
C MET A 99 3.06 2.19 13.40
N ARG A 100 3.37 1.21 12.56
CA ARG A 100 4.33 0.14 12.84
C ARG A 100 5.74 0.71 13.03
N SER A 101 6.62 -0.06 13.66
CA SER A 101 8.00 0.35 13.86
C SER A 101 8.72 0.51 12.51
N GLY A 102 9.43 1.62 12.36
CA GLY A 102 10.35 1.85 11.26
C GLY A 102 11.77 1.46 11.63
N TRP A 103 12.72 1.92 10.84
CA TRP A 103 14.13 1.69 11.10
C TRP A 103 14.99 2.79 10.48
N PHE A 104 16.18 2.98 11.01
CA PHE A 104 17.17 3.89 10.42
C PHE A 104 18.57 3.32 10.64
N GLU A 105 19.54 3.82 9.88
CA GLU A 105 20.93 3.43 10.07
C GLU A 105 21.64 4.37 11.04
N ARG A 106 22.41 3.79 11.96
CA ARG A 106 23.34 4.50 12.85
C ARG A 106 24.63 3.71 12.92
N ASP A 107 25.74 4.36 12.60
CA ASP A 107 27.08 3.76 12.62
C ASP A 107 27.20 2.46 11.78
N GLY A 108 26.45 2.38 10.68
CA GLY A 108 26.43 1.22 9.78
C GLY A 108 25.51 0.07 10.24
N GLU A 109 24.79 0.24 11.34
CA GLU A 109 23.84 -0.75 11.86
C GLU A 109 22.39 -0.28 11.72
N ARG A 110 21.50 -1.21 11.39
CA ARG A 110 20.06 -0.94 11.34
C ARG A 110 19.47 -0.93 12.75
N VAL A 111 18.96 0.22 13.16
CA VAL A 111 18.30 0.43 14.45
C VAL A 111 16.79 0.49 14.24
N THR A 112 16.05 -0.37 14.95
CA THR A 112 14.59 -0.30 14.99
C THR A 112 14.12 0.96 15.69
N GLN A 113 13.13 1.63 15.12
CA GLN A 113 12.49 2.79 15.73
C GLN A 113 11.00 2.54 15.94
N ASP A 114 10.61 2.44 17.20
CA ASP A 114 9.19 2.39 17.56
C ASP A 114 8.53 3.75 17.30
N MET A 115 7.37 3.71 16.66
CA MET A 115 6.58 4.90 16.33
C MET A 115 5.51 5.22 17.38
N VAL A 116 5.38 4.37 18.40
CA VAL A 116 4.48 4.51 19.53
C VAL A 116 5.32 4.43 20.81
N PHE A 117 5.02 5.29 21.78
CA PHE A 117 5.68 5.24 23.08
C PHE A 117 5.30 3.96 23.84
N PRO A 118 6.22 3.39 24.64
CA PRO A 118 5.90 2.22 25.45
C PRO A 118 4.85 2.56 26.52
N MET A 119 4.15 1.54 27.02
CA MET A 119 3.04 1.73 27.99
C MET A 119 3.48 2.29 29.34
N ASP A 120 4.77 2.22 29.66
CA ASP A 120 5.38 2.76 30.88
C ASP A 120 5.99 4.16 30.67
N HIS A 121 5.83 4.77 29.50
CA HIS A 121 6.37 6.11 29.22
C HIS A 121 5.76 7.16 30.16
N ALA A 122 6.61 7.92 30.86
CA ALA A 122 6.19 8.81 31.94
C ALA A 122 5.12 9.85 31.56
N CYS A 123 5.14 10.35 30.32
CA CYS A 123 4.24 11.42 29.88
C CYS A 123 3.26 11.03 28.76
N TYR A 124 3.56 9.96 28.03
CA TYR A 124 2.88 9.63 26.76
C TYR A 124 2.64 8.13 26.59
N PRO A 125 2.20 7.41 27.63
CA PRO A 125 2.12 5.95 27.58
C PRO A 125 1.19 5.48 26.45
N GLY A 126 1.71 4.65 25.53
CA GLY A 126 0.96 4.11 24.40
C GLY A 126 0.52 5.12 23.33
N LEU A 127 0.96 6.38 23.40
CA LEU A 127 0.61 7.39 22.41
C LEU A 127 1.54 7.32 21.19
N PRO A 128 1.06 7.65 19.98
CA PRO A 128 1.92 7.78 18.81
C PRO A 128 2.93 8.92 19.00
N LYS A 129 4.17 8.68 18.58
CA LYS A 129 5.22 9.69 18.57
C LYS A 129 4.92 10.75 17.50
N GLY A 130 5.26 12.00 17.79
CA GLY A 130 5.19 13.09 16.82
C GLY A 130 6.46 13.22 15.99
N LEU A 131 6.39 13.99 14.90
CA LEU A 131 7.51 14.28 14.00
C LEU A 131 8.77 14.73 14.75
N ARG A 132 8.63 15.61 15.74
CA ARG A 132 9.77 16.11 16.52
C ARG A 132 10.50 15.00 17.27
N GLN A 133 9.76 14.10 17.89
CA GLN A 133 10.33 12.98 18.63
C GLN A 133 11.08 12.05 17.68
N VAL A 134 10.45 11.67 16.57
CA VAL A 134 11.01 10.70 15.61
C VAL A 134 12.25 11.26 14.92
N VAL A 135 12.25 12.55 14.54
CA VAL A 135 13.41 13.22 13.95
C VAL A 135 14.54 13.39 14.97
N ALA A 136 14.26 13.81 16.21
CA ALA A 136 15.27 13.94 17.25
C ALA A 136 15.93 12.60 17.58
N GLU A 137 15.15 11.52 17.66
CA GLU A 137 15.68 10.18 17.88
C GLU A 137 16.63 9.71 16.78
N ARG A 138 16.37 10.10 15.51
CA ARG A 138 17.21 9.73 14.36
C ARG A 138 18.46 10.59 14.25
N PHE A 139 18.29 11.91 14.31
CA PHE A 139 19.28 12.90 13.88
C PHE A 139 19.77 13.84 14.99
N GLY A 140 19.26 13.69 16.22
CA GLY A 140 19.56 14.56 17.36
C GLY A 140 18.62 15.77 17.47
N ASP A 141 18.61 16.40 18.65
CA ASP A 141 17.69 17.51 18.97
C ASP A 141 17.88 18.73 18.06
N ASP A 142 19.12 19.00 17.65
CA ASP A 142 19.47 20.11 16.75
C ASP A 142 18.78 20.00 15.39
N ALA A 143 18.46 18.78 14.95
CA ALA A 143 17.75 18.54 13.69
C ALA A 143 16.29 19.01 13.73
N VAL A 144 15.76 19.36 14.90
CA VAL A 144 14.36 19.76 15.10
C VAL A 144 14.22 21.26 15.42
N VAL A 145 15.27 21.89 15.95
CA VAL A 145 15.22 23.29 16.40
C VAL A 145 14.87 24.22 15.23
N GLY A 146 13.86 25.06 15.43
CA GLY A 146 13.41 26.04 14.43
C GLY A 146 12.68 25.47 13.21
N LYS A 147 12.61 24.15 13.03
CA LYS A 147 11.94 23.54 11.88
C LYS A 147 10.43 23.59 11.96
N LYS A 148 9.81 23.89 10.83
CA LYS A 148 8.35 23.79 10.62
C LYS A 148 7.95 22.35 10.34
N GLN A 149 6.65 22.09 10.43
CA GLN A 149 6.07 20.76 10.18
C GLN A 149 6.50 20.19 8.81
N ASP A 150 6.36 20.98 7.74
CA ASP A 150 6.66 20.51 6.37
C ASP A 150 8.13 20.11 6.21
N GLU A 151 9.05 20.81 6.88
CA GLU A 151 10.48 20.46 6.86
C GLU A 151 10.74 19.13 7.58
N LEU A 152 10.08 18.88 8.72
CA LEU A 152 10.19 17.60 9.43
C LEU A 152 9.59 16.46 8.62
N VAL A 153 8.46 16.71 7.94
CA VAL A 153 7.85 15.75 7.02
C VAL A 153 8.80 15.41 5.87
N GLN A 154 9.46 16.41 5.27
CA GLN A 154 10.45 16.19 4.20
C GLN A 154 11.64 15.35 4.68
N VAL A 155 12.17 15.64 5.88
CA VAL A 155 13.28 14.89 6.47
C VAL A 155 12.91 13.42 6.65
N LEU A 156 11.77 13.11 7.27
CA LEU A 156 11.35 11.72 7.46
C LEU A 156 10.97 11.05 6.15
N SER A 157 10.27 11.74 5.24
CA SER A 157 9.88 11.16 3.95
C SER A 157 11.07 10.79 3.07
N ALA A 158 12.24 11.40 3.29
CA ALA A 158 13.48 11.07 2.60
C ALA A 158 14.25 9.90 3.24
N CYS A 159 13.86 9.47 4.45
CA CYS A 159 14.44 8.28 5.07
C CYS A 159 14.00 7.03 4.30
N GLU A 160 14.90 6.05 4.17
CA GLU A 160 14.68 4.87 3.35
C GLU A 160 13.43 4.10 3.75
N ASP A 161 13.21 3.85 5.04
CA ASP A 161 12.06 3.11 5.56
C ASP A 161 10.71 3.77 5.26
N PHE A 162 10.63 5.11 5.36
CA PHE A 162 9.45 5.88 4.96
C PHE A 162 9.27 5.93 3.44
N ALA A 163 10.38 6.07 2.70
CA ALA A 163 10.36 6.17 1.23
C ALA A 163 10.01 4.82 0.58
N SER A 164 10.43 3.71 1.19
CA SER A 164 10.18 2.34 0.75
C SER A 164 8.90 1.74 1.34
N GLN A 165 8.10 2.50 2.10
CA GLN A 165 6.84 2.01 2.66
C GLN A 165 5.95 1.52 1.52
N GLN A 166 5.64 0.23 1.56
CA GLN A 166 4.76 -0.39 0.58
C GLN A 166 3.33 0.10 0.77
N THR A 167 2.62 0.21 -0.35
CA THR A 167 1.17 0.44 -0.35
C THR A 167 0.44 -0.81 0.14
N LEU A 168 -0.79 -0.61 0.58
CA LEU A 168 -1.67 -1.70 1.00
C LEU A 168 -1.88 -2.71 -0.14
N LEU A 169 -1.97 -2.23 -1.38
CA LEU A 169 -2.09 -3.07 -2.56
C LEU A 169 -0.83 -3.89 -2.83
N GLN A 170 0.36 -3.31 -2.66
CA GLN A 170 1.63 -4.03 -2.78
C GLN A 170 1.74 -5.15 -1.76
N GLU A 171 1.48 -4.87 -0.47
CA GLU A 171 1.52 -5.88 0.60
C GLU A 171 0.54 -7.03 0.31
N GLN A 172 -0.67 -6.72 -0.16
CA GLN A 172 -1.67 -7.73 -0.52
C GLN A 172 -1.27 -8.56 -1.74
N ALA A 173 -0.68 -7.95 -2.77
CA ALA A 173 -0.20 -8.69 -3.94
C ALA A 173 0.97 -9.61 -3.57
N GLU A 174 1.96 -9.12 -2.83
CA GLU A 174 3.16 -9.87 -2.45
C GLU A 174 2.86 -11.04 -1.52
N SER A 175 1.92 -10.88 -0.57
CA SER A 175 1.46 -11.99 0.28
C SER A 175 0.81 -13.14 -0.51
N ARG A 176 0.43 -12.92 -1.77
CA ARG A 176 -0.12 -13.92 -2.70
C ARG A 176 0.88 -14.36 -3.77
N GLY A 177 2.16 -14.00 -3.63
CA GLY A 177 3.20 -14.29 -4.62
C GLY A 177 3.10 -13.47 -5.90
N GLY A 178 2.29 -12.40 -5.89
CA GLY A 178 2.22 -11.42 -6.96
C GLY A 178 3.12 -10.21 -6.72
N ARG A 179 3.05 -9.22 -7.61
CA ARG A 179 3.71 -7.92 -7.45
C ARG A 179 2.91 -6.82 -8.14
N VAL A 180 3.11 -5.58 -7.72
CA VAL A 180 2.49 -4.39 -8.34
C VAL A 180 3.57 -3.54 -8.99
N ILE A 181 3.34 -3.11 -10.23
CA ILE A 181 4.17 -2.17 -10.97
C ILE A 181 3.36 -0.89 -11.16
N TYR A 182 3.91 0.23 -10.69
CA TYR A 182 3.27 1.54 -10.81
C TYR A 182 3.71 2.27 -12.09
N GLY A 183 2.80 2.37 -13.04
CA GLY A 183 2.96 3.19 -14.25
C GLY A 183 2.82 4.69 -14.00
N VAL A 184 3.00 5.48 -15.05
CA VAL A 184 2.62 6.90 -15.06
C VAL A 184 1.10 7.04 -14.96
N LYS A 185 0.60 8.13 -14.40
CA LYS A 185 -0.86 8.35 -14.31
C LYS A 185 -1.44 8.47 -15.72
N PHE A 186 -2.37 7.60 -16.08
CA PHE A 186 -3.08 7.66 -17.36
C PHE A 186 -4.47 8.26 -17.19
N HIS A 187 -4.98 8.88 -18.25
CA HIS A 187 -6.41 9.12 -18.37
C HIS A 187 -7.11 7.76 -18.54
N PRO A 188 -8.23 7.50 -17.84
CA PRO A 188 -8.94 6.21 -17.92
C PRO A 188 -9.30 5.78 -19.35
N GLU A 189 -9.49 6.74 -20.26
CA GLU A 189 -9.79 6.47 -21.67
C GLU A 189 -8.59 6.02 -22.53
N LEU A 190 -7.37 6.07 -21.99
CA LEU A 190 -6.12 5.75 -22.71
C LEU A 190 -5.30 4.64 -22.06
N ALA A 191 -5.74 4.12 -20.91
CA ALA A 191 -5.06 3.02 -20.23
C ALA A 191 -5.74 1.68 -20.56
N PRO A 192 -4.96 0.61 -20.81
CA PRO A 192 -5.41 -0.74 -20.48
C PRO A 192 -5.45 -0.81 -18.94
N ILE A 193 -6.47 -0.21 -18.33
CA ILE A 193 -6.59 -0.10 -16.87
C ILE A 193 -6.61 -1.50 -16.29
N GLU A 194 -5.65 -1.80 -15.41
CA GLU A 194 -5.56 -3.02 -14.60
C GLU A 194 -5.25 -4.33 -15.35
N ALA A 195 -4.39 -4.26 -16.36
CA ALA A 195 -3.83 -5.46 -16.96
C ALA A 195 -2.90 -6.24 -16.00
N ALA A 196 -3.07 -7.57 -15.95
CA ALA A 196 -2.24 -8.49 -15.18
C ALA A 196 -1.22 -9.18 -16.08
N TYR A 197 0.07 -8.88 -15.89
CA TYR A 197 1.17 -9.42 -16.67
C TYR A 197 1.94 -10.53 -15.91
N ARG A 198 2.90 -11.18 -16.57
CA ARG A 198 3.67 -12.32 -16.02
C ARG A 198 4.76 -11.91 -15.02
N SER A 199 4.97 -12.75 -14.01
CA SER A 199 6.23 -12.86 -13.24
C SER A 199 6.73 -14.30 -13.40
N VAL A 200 7.92 -14.48 -13.97
CA VAL A 200 8.60 -15.78 -13.97
C VAL A 200 9.36 -15.84 -12.64
N ALA A 201 9.13 -16.91 -11.87
CA ALA A 201 9.87 -17.20 -10.64
C ALA A 201 11.35 -17.45 -10.94
#